data_AF-A0A1I4AMP3-F1
#
_entry.id   AF-A0A1I4AMP3-F1
#
_cell.length_a   1.000
_cell.length_b   1.000
_cell.length_c   1.000
_cell.angle_alpha   90.00
_cell.angle_beta   90.00
_cell.angle_gamma   90.00
#
_symmetry.space_group_name_H-M   'P 1'
#
loop_
_entity.id
_entity.type
_entity.pdbx_description
1 polymer ?
#
loop_
_entity_poly.entity_id
_entity_poly.type
_entity_poly.pdbx_seq_one_letter_code
_entity_poly.pdbx_strand_id
1 'polypeptide(L)'
;MIKFFIDFIQFLNSTAPLLTSLAIFTLLAVLLSKSIKKHATIYYIVLAIPFAMVAIPFVCRLFGIEMFSFSQIPFLGGILRDYIHFGTFAFPILIIVMYAGALNPGILWVKKLLKIRKELSIISGFPVLTHALIRVTGTFPNSLRYFTNNAEYMANTNVTNELGAGISNFSFVLGIVLLVLFIPLWVTSFDSIHKRMGNVKWKRLQKWSYPFYALLFIHAMGIQVGGMLNPRGGSRPAQAVEVSANTETNRRTDNKTATIITPQHTGQGKSLTVERRDNHHETGNQSGGSLTVRNQENGNRTIENHANKSYAKHAKQMNDSISNSRESGRDQGKIVSSGRDGHARSIGFTDINVSREVKRYIHIASLILIFGLYLYLRLRKAKKDAARRRTK
;
A
#
# COMPACT_ATOMS: atom_id res chain seq x y z
N MET A 1 12.36 -32.61 -16.53
CA MET A 1 11.01 -32.36 -17.10
C MET A 1 9.96 -32.07 -16.04
N ILE A 2 9.85 -32.86 -14.96
CA ILE A 2 8.86 -32.65 -13.89
C ILE A 2 9.02 -31.30 -13.16
N LYS A 3 10.24 -30.90 -12.81
CA LYS A 3 10.52 -29.58 -12.22
C LYS A 3 10.06 -28.42 -13.12
N PHE A 4 10.33 -28.51 -14.42
CA PHE A 4 9.90 -27.50 -15.40
C PHE A 4 8.38 -27.42 -15.50
N PHE A 5 7.70 -28.56 -15.44
CA PHE A 5 6.24 -28.61 -15.43
C PHE A 5 5.66 -27.99 -14.15
N ILE A 6 6.22 -28.30 -12.98
CA ILE A 6 5.82 -27.69 -11.69
C ILE A 6 6.06 -26.18 -11.72
N ASP A 7 7.23 -25.72 -12.16
CA ASP A 7 7.58 -24.30 -12.30
C ASP A 7 6.62 -23.59 -13.30
N PHE A 8 6.20 -24.28 -14.37
CA PHE A 8 5.23 -23.77 -15.34
C PHE A 8 3.80 -23.67 -14.77
N ILE A 9 3.35 -24.68 -14.02
CA ILE A 9 2.05 -24.65 -13.32
C ILE A 9 2.05 -23.55 -12.25
N GLN A 10 3.17 -23.34 -11.55
CA GLN A 10 3.34 -22.23 -10.60
C GLN A 10 3.31 -20.86 -11.29
N PHE A 11 3.94 -20.75 -12.46
CA PHE A 11 3.86 -19.57 -13.33
C PHE A 11 2.40 -19.28 -13.70
N LEU A 12 1.66 -20.28 -14.18
CA LEU A 12 0.25 -20.12 -14.52
C LEU A 12 -0.58 -19.70 -13.31
N ASN A 13 -0.41 -20.31 -12.14
CA ASN A 13 -1.18 -19.95 -10.94
C ASN A 13 -0.89 -18.52 -10.45
N SER A 14 0.37 -18.08 -10.48
CA SER A 14 0.74 -16.73 -10.01
C SER A 14 0.38 -15.63 -11.03
N THR A 15 0.32 -15.97 -12.32
CA THR A 15 -0.14 -15.05 -13.39
C THR A 15 -1.64 -15.11 -13.62
N ALA A 16 -2.32 -16.17 -13.15
CA ALA A 16 -3.73 -16.40 -13.35
C ALA A 16 -4.59 -15.19 -12.97
N PRO A 17 -4.40 -14.48 -11.84
CA PRO A 17 -5.24 -13.34 -11.52
C PRO A 17 -5.18 -12.24 -12.59
N LEU A 18 -3.98 -11.89 -13.08
CA LEU A 18 -3.81 -10.87 -14.11
C LEU A 18 -4.34 -11.33 -15.47
N LEU A 19 -4.00 -12.56 -15.89
CA LEU A 19 -4.42 -13.11 -17.17
C LEU A 19 -5.93 -13.35 -17.22
N THR A 20 -6.51 -13.88 -16.15
CA THR A 20 -7.94 -14.09 -15.99
C THR A 20 -8.68 -12.74 -16.00
N SER A 21 -8.23 -11.75 -15.21
CA SER A 21 -8.80 -10.41 -15.28
C SER A 21 -8.68 -9.82 -16.68
N LEU A 22 -7.54 -9.94 -17.35
CA LEU A 22 -7.34 -9.45 -18.71
C LEU A 22 -8.29 -10.12 -19.71
N ALA A 23 -8.47 -11.43 -19.62
CA ALA A 23 -9.41 -12.18 -20.46
C ALA A 23 -10.86 -11.73 -20.21
N ILE A 24 -11.27 -11.65 -18.94
CA ILE A 24 -12.61 -11.22 -18.53
C ILE A 24 -12.89 -9.78 -19.00
N PHE A 25 -12.00 -8.83 -18.72
CA PHE A 25 -12.20 -7.44 -19.13
C PHE A 25 -12.15 -7.27 -20.65
N THR A 26 -11.35 -8.06 -21.36
CA THR A 26 -11.36 -8.04 -22.83
C THR A 26 -12.70 -8.56 -23.36
N LEU A 27 -13.20 -9.68 -22.82
CA LEU A 27 -14.49 -10.24 -23.19
C LEU A 27 -15.61 -9.23 -22.91
N LEU A 28 -15.66 -8.67 -21.70
CA LEU A 28 -16.64 -7.65 -21.30
C LEU A 28 -16.56 -6.42 -22.21
N ALA A 29 -15.35 -5.89 -22.49
CA ALA A 29 -15.19 -4.75 -23.37
C ALA A 29 -15.69 -5.02 -24.80
N VAL A 30 -15.50 -6.23 -25.32
CA VAL A 30 -15.96 -6.64 -26.66
C VAL A 30 -17.47 -6.87 -26.70
N LEU A 31 -18.04 -7.52 -25.68
CA LEU A 31 -19.49 -7.78 -25.58
C LEU A 31 -20.27 -6.49 -25.35
N LEU A 32 -19.82 -5.67 -24.39
CA LEU A 32 -20.47 -4.41 -24.03
C LEU A 32 -20.04 -3.25 -24.95
N SER A 33 -19.27 -3.48 -26.02
CA SER A 33 -18.70 -2.39 -26.82
C SER A 33 -19.76 -1.41 -27.35
N LYS A 34 -20.94 -1.91 -27.73
CA LYS A 34 -22.06 -1.07 -28.18
C LYS A 34 -22.65 -0.27 -27.01
N SER A 35 -22.84 -0.89 -25.85
CA SER A 35 -23.38 -0.27 -24.65
C SER A 35 -22.44 0.80 -24.10
N ILE A 36 -21.15 0.47 -23.93
CA ILE A 36 -20.09 1.41 -23.50
C ILE A 36 -20.07 2.65 -24.40
N LYS A 37 -20.19 2.46 -25.73
CA LYS A 37 -20.19 3.59 -26.66
C LYS A 37 -21.45 4.46 -26.53
N LYS A 38 -22.62 3.84 -26.42
CA LYS A 38 -23.91 4.54 -26.36
C LYS A 38 -24.14 5.24 -25.03
N HIS A 39 -23.70 4.64 -23.93
CA HIS A 39 -23.98 5.08 -22.56
C HIS A 39 -22.72 5.45 -21.78
N ALA A 40 -21.69 5.97 -22.46
CA ALA A 40 -20.37 6.21 -21.89
C ALA A 40 -20.39 7.00 -20.58
N THR A 41 -21.23 8.04 -20.48
CA THR A 41 -21.40 8.86 -19.28
C THR A 41 -21.80 8.03 -18.05
N ILE A 42 -22.68 7.03 -18.22
CA ILE A 42 -23.12 6.16 -17.13
C ILE A 42 -21.92 5.35 -16.62
N TYR A 43 -21.13 4.76 -17.51
CA TYR A 43 -19.91 4.05 -17.12
C TYR A 43 -18.91 4.97 -16.42
N TYR A 44 -18.76 6.21 -16.89
CA TYR A 44 -17.86 7.17 -16.23
C TYR A 44 -18.31 7.50 -14.81
N ILE A 45 -19.61 7.74 -14.60
CA ILE A 45 -20.17 8.04 -13.28
C ILE A 45 -19.99 6.85 -12.34
N VAL A 46 -20.38 5.64 -12.77
CA VAL A 46 -20.29 4.43 -11.93
C VAL A 46 -18.85 4.18 -11.50
N LEU A 47 -17.87 4.37 -12.40
CA LEU A 47 -16.46 4.18 -12.08
C LEU A 47 -15.83 5.39 -11.36
N ALA A 48 -16.44 6.57 -11.44
CA ALA A 48 -16.01 7.72 -10.64
C ALA A 48 -16.40 7.59 -9.16
N ILE A 49 -17.47 6.85 -8.81
CA ILE A 49 -17.94 6.70 -7.42
C ILE A 49 -16.84 6.16 -6.49
N PRO A 50 -16.19 5.01 -6.77
CA PRO A 50 -15.12 4.52 -5.90
C PRO A 50 -13.93 5.47 -5.79
N PHE A 51 -13.62 6.22 -6.86
CA PHE A 51 -12.60 7.27 -6.80
C PHE A 51 -13.04 8.41 -5.86
N ALA A 52 -14.27 8.90 -5.97
CA ALA A 52 -14.82 9.95 -5.12
C ALA A 52 -14.86 9.52 -3.64
N MET A 53 -15.21 8.26 -3.36
CA MET A 53 -15.19 7.68 -2.01
C MET A 53 -13.81 7.69 -1.37
N VAL A 54 -12.72 7.71 -2.14
CA VAL A 54 -11.35 7.84 -1.63
C VAL A 54 -10.90 9.29 -1.62
N ALA A 55 -11.19 10.04 -2.70
CA ALA A 55 -10.72 11.40 -2.88
C ALA A 55 -11.40 12.39 -1.92
N ILE A 56 -12.70 12.24 -1.64
CA ILE A 56 -13.44 13.17 -0.75
C ILE A 56 -12.90 13.09 0.69
N PRO A 57 -12.82 11.90 1.35
CA PRO A 57 -12.21 11.81 2.68
C PRO A 57 -10.77 12.33 2.71
N PHE A 58 -10.01 12.09 1.65
CA PHE A 58 -8.65 12.62 1.54
C PHE A 58 -8.62 14.16 1.54
N VAL A 59 -9.45 14.81 0.72
CA VAL A 59 -9.55 16.27 0.66
C VAL A 59 -10.04 16.85 1.99
N CYS A 60 -11.08 16.27 2.60
CA CYS A 60 -11.57 16.68 3.91
C CYS A 60 -10.46 16.61 4.99
N ARG A 61 -9.63 15.55 4.94
CA ARG A 61 -8.49 15.41 5.85
C ARG A 61 -7.47 16.54 5.72
N LEU A 62 -7.26 17.07 4.51
CA LEU A 62 -6.39 18.24 4.30
C LEU A 62 -6.93 19.50 4.99
N PHE A 63 -8.24 19.59 5.20
CA PHE A 63 -8.89 20.68 5.95
C PHE A 63 -9.08 20.34 7.44
N GLY A 64 -8.46 19.27 7.95
CA GLY A 64 -8.57 18.85 9.34
C GLY A 64 -9.89 18.14 9.69
N ILE A 65 -10.71 17.80 8.70
CA ILE A 65 -11.98 17.08 8.91
C ILE A 65 -11.71 15.59 8.73
N GLU A 66 -11.72 14.83 9.82
CA GLU A 66 -11.63 13.38 9.75
C GLU A 66 -12.97 12.76 9.32
N MET A 67 -12.97 12.13 8.15
CA MET A 67 -14.12 11.44 7.59
C MET A 67 -13.97 9.93 7.72
N PHE A 68 -15.09 9.24 7.83
CA PHE A 68 -15.12 7.78 7.87
C PHE A 68 -14.46 7.18 6.62
N SER A 69 -13.55 6.23 6.82
CA SER A 69 -12.90 5.53 5.71
C SER A 69 -13.75 4.34 5.28
N PHE A 70 -14.35 4.43 4.09
CA PHE A 70 -15.13 3.35 3.49
C PHE A 70 -14.35 2.03 3.33
N SER A 71 -13.01 2.08 3.39
CA SER A 71 -12.13 0.91 3.40
C SER A 71 -12.30 -0.01 4.62
N GLN A 72 -12.91 0.47 5.70
CA GLN A 72 -13.12 -0.30 6.94
C GLN A 72 -14.34 -1.23 6.87
N ILE A 73 -15.23 -1.04 5.88
CA ILE A 73 -16.39 -1.91 5.67
C ILE A 73 -15.91 -3.19 4.96
N PRO A 74 -16.20 -4.41 5.44
CA PRO A 74 -15.61 -5.64 4.88
C PRO A 74 -15.86 -5.85 3.37
N PHE A 75 -17.12 -5.75 2.92
CA PHE A 75 -17.47 -5.93 1.51
C PHE A 75 -16.97 -4.77 0.63
N LEU A 76 -17.32 -3.55 1.02
CA LEU A 76 -17.00 -2.34 0.25
C LEU A 76 -15.49 -2.05 0.25
N GLY A 77 -14.82 -2.30 1.37
CA GLY A 77 -13.37 -2.20 1.52
C GLY A 77 -12.62 -3.25 0.72
N GLY A 78 -13.18 -4.44 0.48
CA GLY A 78 -12.64 -5.41 -0.48
C GLY A 78 -12.64 -4.86 -1.91
N ILE A 79 -13.78 -4.35 -2.37
CA ILE A 79 -13.92 -3.72 -3.70
C ILE A 79 -12.97 -2.53 -3.83
N LEU A 80 -12.92 -1.67 -2.81
CA LEU A 80 -12.08 -0.48 -2.82
C LEU A 80 -10.60 -0.86 -2.81
N ARG A 81 -10.21 -1.90 -2.07
CA ARG A 81 -8.84 -2.42 -2.04
C ARG A 81 -8.40 -2.91 -3.43
N ASP A 82 -9.23 -3.67 -4.13
CA ASP A 82 -8.92 -4.12 -5.49
C ASP A 82 -8.86 -2.94 -6.49
N TYR A 83 -9.74 -1.95 -6.30
CA TYR A 83 -9.72 -0.70 -7.04
C TYR A 83 -8.43 0.12 -6.82
N ILE A 84 -7.93 0.15 -5.58
CA ILE A 84 -6.73 0.86 -5.13
C ILE A 84 -5.44 0.14 -5.56
N HIS A 85 -5.39 -1.18 -5.42
CA HIS A 85 -4.17 -1.96 -5.62
C HIS A 85 -3.80 -2.18 -7.09
N PHE A 86 -4.61 -1.67 -8.03
CA PHE A 86 -4.29 -1.49 -9.45
C PHE A 86 -4.13 -2.80 -10.26
N GLY A 87 -3.65 -3.88 -9.64
CA GLY A 87 -3.16 -5.10 -10.32
C GLY A 87 -4.22 -5.96 -10.99
N THR A 88 -5.43 -6.07 -10.44
CA THR A 88 -6.48 -6.98 -10.95
C THR A 88 -7.61 -6.28 -11.69
N PHE A 89 -7.72 -4.95 -11.55
CA PHE A 89 -8.81 -4.15 -12.14
C PHE A 89 -8.30 -3.13 -13.17
N ALA A 90 -7.50 -2.16 -12.74
CA ALA A 90 -7.08 -1.03 -13.58
C ALA A 90 -6.03 -1.42 -14.63
N PHE A 91 -5.04 -2.21 -14.22
CA PHE A 91 -3.92 -2.61 -15.06
C PHE A 91 -4.35 -3.44 -16.28
N PRO A 92 -5.24 -4.44 -16.16
CA PRO A 92 -5.81 -5.12 -17.32
C PRO A 92 -6.47 -4.19 -18.35
N ILE A 93 -7.28 -3.23 -17.89
CA ILE A 93 -7.96 -2.29 -18.79
C ILE A 93 -6.93 -1.39 -19.50
N LEU A 94 -5.89 -0.94 -18.79
CA LEU A 94 -4.80 -0.16 -19.38
C LEU A 94 -4.04 -0.98 -20.44
N ILE A 95 -3.76 -2.26 -20.18
CA ILE A 95 -3.17 -3.19 -21.16
C ILE A 95 -4.06 -3.27 -22.40
N ILE A 96 -5.38 -3.41 -22.25
CA ILE A 96 -6.32 -3.45 -23.39
C ILE A 96 -6.23 -2.15 -24.22
N VAL A 97 -6.23 -0.98 -23.58
CA VAL A 97 -6.12 0.33 -24.26
C VAL A 97 -4.81 0.46 -25.03
N MET A 98 -3.71 -0.01 -24.43
CA MET A 98 -2.38 -0.01 -25.03
C MET A 98 -2.34 -0.94 -26.26
N TYR A 99 -2.77 -2.19 -26.10
CA TYR A 99 -2.75 -3.21 -27.15
C TYR A 99 -3.73 -2.95 -28.29
N ALA A 100 -4.93 -2.43 -28.02
CA ALA A 100 -5.90 -2.08 -29.06
C ALA A 100 -5.28 -1.16 -30.13
N GLY A 101 -4.37 -0.27 -29.72
CA GLY A 101 -3.63 0.60 -30.63
C GLY A 101 -2.56 -0.11 -31.47
N ALA A 102 -1.99 -1.22 -31.00
CA ALA A 102 -0.90 -1.96 -31.66
C ALA A 102 -1.38 -3.15 -32.50
N LEU A 103 -2.54 -3.73 -32.18
CA LEU A 103 -3.12 -4.86 -32.90
C LEU A 103 -3.60 -4.49 -34.32
N ASN A 104 -3.84 -5.53 -35.12
CA ASN A 104 -4.29 -5.41 -36.52
C ASN A 104 -5.77 -4.98 -36.59
N PRO A 105 -6.09 -3.81 -37.17
CA PRO A 105 -7.47 -3.35 -37.33
C PRO A 105 -8.32 -4.22 -38.25
N GLY A 106 -7.75 -5.18 -39.00
CA GLY A 106 -8.52 -6.11 -39.82
C GLY A 106 -9.42 -7.05 -39.00
N ILE A 107 -9.05 -7.31 -37.75
CA ILE A 107 -9.70 -8.30 -36.89
C ILE A 107 -10.96 -7.70 -36.23
N LEU A 108 -12.09 -8.42 -36.24
CA LEU A 108 -13.39 -7.90 -35.80
C LEU A 108 -13.42 -7.38 -34.35
N TRP A 109 -12.87 -8.14 -33.40
CA TRP A 109 -12.85 -7.74 -31.99
C TRP A 109 -11.89 -6.56 -31.75
N VAL A 110 -10.78 -6.49 -32.49
CA VAL A 110 -9.88 -5.32 -32.45
C VAL A 110 -10.58 -4.06 -32.97
N LYS A 111 -11.40 -4.15 -34.04
CA LYS A 111 -12.23 -3.02 -34.50
C LYS A 111 -13.20 -2.56 -33.42
N LYS A 112 -13.84 -3.48 -32.71
CA LYS A 112 -14.74 -3.15 -31.58
C LYS A 112 -13.99 -2.42 -30.48
N LEU A 113 -12.84 -2.94 -30.05
CA LEU A 113 -11.99 -2.32 -29.02
C LEU A 113 -11.49 -0.92 -29.45
N LEU A 114 -11.07 -0.76 -30.70
CA LEU A 114 -10.63 0.53 -31.24
C LEU A 114 -11.74 1.60 -31.18
N LYS A 115 -13.01 1.22 -31.43
CA LYS A 115 -14.15 2.15 -31.38
C LYS A 115 -14.44 2.67 -29.97
N ILE A 116 -14.12 1.88 -28.94
CA ILE A 116 -14.32 2.22 -27.52
C ILE A 116 -13.02 2.55 -26.78
N ARG A 117 -11.89 2.65 -27.50
CA ARG A 117 -10.56 2.77 -26.88
C ARG A 117 -10.44 4.00 -25.98
N LYS A 118 -11.06 5.11 -26.40
CA LYS A 118 -11.10 6.37 -25.66
C LYS A 118 -11.89 6.21 -24.36
N GLU A 119 -13.06 5.57 -24.45
CA GLU A 119 -13.96 5.30 -23.34
C GLU A 119 -13.28 4.39 -22.30
N LEU A 120 -12.61 3.32 -22.75
CA LEU A 120 -11.81 2.44 -21.88
C LEU A 120 -10.65 3.18 -21.21
N SER A 121 -10.00 4.12 -21.91
CA SER A 121 -8.94 4.95 -21.34
C SER A 121 -9.48 5.85 -20.23
N ILE A 122 -10.66 6.45 -20.42
CA ILE A 122 -11.31 7.28 -19.40
C ILE A 122 -11.67 6.42 -18.18
N ILE A 123 -12.35 5.29 -18.41
CA ILE A 123 -12.74 4.33 -17.37
C ILE A 123 -11.54 3.87 -16.54
N SER A 124 -10.44 3.47 -17.22
CA SER A 124 -9.22 3.03 -16.53
C SER A 124 -8.55 4.12 -15.71
N GLY A 125 -8.81 5.40 -16.01
CA GLY A 125 -8.12 6.49 -15.34
C GLY A 125 -8.62 6.81 -13.94
N PHE A 126 -9.88 6.52 -13.62
CA PHE A 126 -10.38 6.69 -12.24
C PHE A 126 -9.62 5.83 -11.21
N PRO A 127 -9.41 4.51 -11.43
CA PRO A 127 -8.60 3.73 -10.51
C PRO A 127 -7.10 4.06 -10.62
N VAL A 128 -6.59 4.50 -11.79
CA VAL A 128 -5.21 5.03 -11.89
C VAL A 128 -5.03 6.23 -10.97
N LEU A 129 -5.96 7.18 -10.97
CA LEU A 129 -5.93 8.36 -10.09
C LEU A 129 -6.06 7.98 -8.63
N THR A 130 -6.93 7.02 -8.31
CA THR A 130 -7.09 6.51 -6.95
C THR A 130 -5.78 5.91 -6.44
N HIS A 131 -5.16 5.06 -7.26
CA HIS A 131 -3.85 4.47 -6.96
C HIS A 131 -2.79 5.55 -6.77
N ALA A 132 -2.71 6.50 -7.70
CA ALA A 132 -1.75 7.59 -7.64
C ALA A 132 -1.93 8.43 -6.38
N LEU A 133 -3.17 8.81 -6.03
CA LEU A 133 -3.48 9.60 -4.84
C LEU A 133 -2.96 8.93 -3.57
N ILE A 134 -3.23 7.63 -3.39
CA ILE A 134 -2.79 6.89 -2.21
C ILE A 134 -1.26 6.74 -2.18
N ARG A 135 -0.61 6.54 -3.33
CA ARG A 135 0.85 6.40 -3.39
C ARG A 135 1.57 7.73 -3.17
N VAL A 136 1.06 8.83 -3.72
CA VAL A 136 1.58 10.19 -3.54
C VAL A 136 1.50 10.62 -2.07
N THR A 137 0.47 10.17 -1.35
CA THR A 137 0.23 10.64 0.01
C THR A 137 0.84 9.72 1.06
N GLY A 138 0.81 8.39 0.84
CA GLY A 138 1.31 7.41 1.80
C GLY A 138 2.71 6.88 1.54
N THR A 139 3.22 6.91 0.31
CA THR A 139 4.49 6.24 -0.06
C THR A 139 5.54 7.21 -0.59
N PHE A 140 5.13 8.23 -1.34
CA PHE A 140 6.03 9.20 -1.95
C PHE A 140 6.84 10.03 -0.94
N PRO A 141 6.30 10.54 0.19
CA PRO A 141 7.10 11.32 1.14
C PRO A 141 8.28 10.53 1.70
N ASN A 142 8.04 9.27 2.08
CA ASN A 142 9.09 8.36 2.53
C ASN A 142 10.09 8.06 1.41
N SER A 143 9.62 7.90 0.16
CA SER A 143 10.50 7.64 -0.98
C SER A 143 11.36 8.84 -1.35
N LEU A 144 10.85 10.06 -1.19
CA LEU A 144 11.60 11.29 -1.38
C LEU A 144 12.65 11.46 -0.27
N ARG A 145 12.29 11.14 0.97
CA ARG A 145 13.20 11.18 2.13
C ARG A 145 14.44 10.31 1.93
N TYR A 146 14.34 9.19 1.22
CA TYR A 146 15.52 8.38 0.85
C TYR A 146 16.61 9.20 0.13
N PHE A 147 16.21 10.15 -0.72
CA PHE A 147 17.13 10.98 -1.51
C PHE A 147 17.48 12.30 -0.83
N THR A 148 16.60 12.86 0.01
CA THR A 148 16.81 14.16 0.65
C THR A 148 17.41 14.06 2.04
N ASN A 149 17.09 13.00 2.80
CA ASN A 149 17.60 12.75 4.15
C ASN A 149 17.81 11.23 4.36
N ASN A 150 18.87 10.71 3.73
CA ASN A 150 19.16 9.28 3.73
C ASN A 150 19.36 8.72 5.14
N ALA A 151 20.06 9.45 6.02
CA ALA A 151 20.31 9.01 7.39
C ALA A 151 19.01 8.76 8.18
N GLU A 152 18.05 9.68 8.09
CA GLU A 152 16.74 9.52 8.73
C GLU A 152 15.93 8.38 8.09
N TYR A 153 16.02 8.21 6.77
CA TYR A 153 15.37 7.08 6.10
C TYR A 153 15.94 5.74 6.59
N MET A 154 17.26 5.59 6.62
CA MET A 154 17.93 4.36 7.05
C MET A 154 17.68 4.05 8.52
N ALA A 155 17.60 5.07 9.38
CA ALA A 155 17.29 4.88 10.80
C ALA A 155 15.85 4.37 11.04
N ASN A 156 14.89 4.77 10.20
CA ASN A 156 13.46 4.51 10.41
C ASN A 156 12.88 3.40 9.50
N THR A 157 13.69 2.80 8.63
CA THR A 157 13.23 1.75 7.71
C THR A 157 14.17 0.56 7.71
N ASN A 158 13.59 -0.64 7.66
CA ASN A 158 14.39 -1.85 7.52
C ASN A 158 14.85 -1.97 6.06
N VAL A 159 16.12 -1.62 5.82
CA VAL A 159 16.79 -1.74 4.52
C VAL A 159 17.78 -2.88 4.61
N THR A 160 17.50 -3.96 3.88
CA THR A 160 18.41 -5.11 3.77
C THR A 160 19.40 -4.93 2.62
N ASN A 161 19.05 -4.11 1.63
CA ASN A 161 19.87 -3.83 0.46
C ASN A 161 19.63 -2.39 -0.03
N GLU A 162 20.67 -1.58 0.00
CA GLU A 162 20.59 -0.16 -0.38
C GLU A 162 20.24 0.03 -1.87
N LEU A 163 20.83 -0.76 -2.77
CA LEU A 163 20.52 -0.71 -4.19
C LEU A 163 19.03 -1.03 -4.45
N GLY A 164 18.49 -2.06 -3.79
CA GLY A 164 17.08 -2.42 -3.89
C GLY A 164 16.14 -1.35 -3.33
N ALA A 165 16.52 -0.72 -2.22
CA ALA A 165 15.80 0.43 -1.66
C ALA A 165 15.82 1.61 -2.66
N GLY A 166 16.99 1.96 -3.20
CA GLY A 166 17.16 3.02 -4.18
C GLY A 166 16.31 2.82 -5.43
N ILE A 167 16.33 1.62 -6.03
CA ILE A 167 15.51 1.29 -7.20
C ILE A 167 14.01 1.43 -6.88
N SER A 168 13.56 0.93 -5.72
CA SER A 168 12.16 1.03 -5.30
C SER A 168 11.72 2.49 -5.10
N ASN A 169 12.52 3.28 -4.37
CA ASN A 169 12.22 4.67 -4.06
C ASN A 169 12.27 5.53 -5.32
N PHE A 170 13.25 5.32 -6.21
CA PHE A 170 13.30 5.96 -7.53
C PHE A 170 12.03 5.66 -8.33
N SER A 171 11.55 4.42 -8.29
CA SER A 171 10.31 4.04 -8.99
C SER A 171 9.11 4.81 -8.45
N PHE A 172 9.00 5.02 -7.13
CA PHE A 172 7.93 5.84 -6.57
C PHE A 172 8.03 7.32 -6.94
N VAL A 173 9.25 7.88 -6.98
CA VAL A 173 9.48 9.26 -7.48
C VAL A 173 9.10 9.37 -8.96
N LEU A 174 9.47 8.37 -9.77
CA LEU A 174 9.08 8.29 -11.18
C LEU A 174 7.55 8.21 -11.35
N GLY A 175 6.83 7.68 -10.35
CA GLY A 175 5.38 7.71 -10.28
C GLY A 175 4.78 9.12 -10.38
N ILE A 176 5.47 10.14 -9.87
CA ILE A 176 5.04 11.55 -10.01
C ILE A 176 5.17 12.02 -11.46
N VAL A 177 6.28 11.70 -12.11
CA VAL A 177 6.48 12.02 -13.55
C VAL A 177 5.40 11.34 -14.38
N LEU A 178 5.08 10.08 -14.09
CA LEU A 178 3.98 9.35 -14.72
C LEU A 178 2.62 10.03 -14.47
N LEU A 179 2.36 10.51 -13.26
CA LEU A 179 1.12 11.22 -12.93
C LEU A 179 1.01 12.54 -13.72
N VAL A 180 2.09 13.31 -13.82
CA VAL A 180 2.15 14.55 -14.59
C VAL A 180 1.90 14.29 -16.08
N LEU A 181 2.41 13.19 -16.64
CA LEU A 181 2.11 12.80 -18.02
C LEU A 181 0.67 12.27 -18.18
N PHE A 182 0.20 11.52 -17.19
CA PHE A 182 -1.10 10.86 -17.22
C PHE A 182 -2.24 11.88 -17.20
N ILE A 183 -2.20 12.91 -16.35
CA ILE A 183 -3.31 13.86 -16.18
C ILE A 183 -3.69 14.54 -17.52
N PRO A 184 -2.77 15.17 -18.27
CA PRO A 184 -3.10 15.77 -19.56
C PRO A 184 -3.62 14.75 -20.59
N LEU A 185 -3.02 13.55 -20.64
CA LEU A 185 -3.44 12.49 -21.55
C LEU A 185 -4.87 12.00 -21.25
N TRP A 186 -5.19 11.87 -19.97
CA TRP A 186 -6.50 11.42 -19.51
C TRP A 186 -7.57 12.51 -19.66
N VAL A 187 -7.29 13.73 -19.18
CA VAL A 187 -8.19 14.89 -19.27
C VAL A 187 -8.54 15.21 -20.73
N THR A 188 -7.56 15.17 -21.63
CA THR A 188 -7.83 15.41 -23.07
C THR A 188 -8.56 14.27 -23.77
N SER A 189 -8.80 13.14 -23.11
CA SER A 189 -9.63 12.06 -23.65
C SER A 189 -11.13 12.38 -23.58
N PHE A 190 -11.55 13.30 -22.71
CA PHE A 190 -12.96 13.72 -22.60
C PHE A 190 -13.41 14.52 -23.82
N ASP A 191 -14.62 14.24 -24.32
CA ASP A 191 -15.13 14.86 -25.56
C ASP A 191 -15.23 16.38 -25.49
N SER A 192 -15.61 16.94 -24.34
CA SER A 192 -15.70 18.39 -24.14
C SER A 192 -14.35 19.07 -24.36
N ILE A 193 -13.26 18.42 -23.92
CA ILE A 193 -11.90 18.97 -24.01
C ILE A 193 -11.30 18.68 -25.39
N HIS A 194 -11.51 17.47 -25.91
CA HIS A 194 -11.05 17.09 -27.24
C HIS A 194 -11.65 18.00 -28.33
N LYS A 195 -12.97 18.26 -28.29
CA LYS A 195 -13.64 19.16 -29.23
C LYS A 195 -13.07 20.58 -29.17
N ARG A 196 -12.79 21.10 -27.96
CA ARG A 196 -12.21 22.43 -27.76
C ARG A 196 -10.77 22.54 -28.25
N MET A 197 -9.98 21.46 -28.13
CA MET A 197 -8.56 21.44 -28.52
C MET A 197 -8.34 21.25 -30.03
N GLY A 198 -9.24 20.51 -30.69
CA GLY A 198 -9.11 20.14 -32.09
C GLY A 198 -8.18 18.95 -32.35
N ASN A 199 -8.44 18.22 -33.44
CA ASN A 199 -7.82 16.93 -33.74
C ASN A 199 -6.28 16.97 -33.87
N VAL A 200 -5.70 18.04 -34.41
CA VAL A 200 -4.25 18.14 -34.67
C VAL A 200 -3.47 18.24 -33.36
N LYS A 201 -3.85 19.20 -32.51
CA LYS A 201 -3.24 19.43 -31.20
C LYS A 201 -3.44 18.21 -30.28
N TRP A 202 -4.65 17.64 -30.28
CA TRP A 202 -4.95 16.41 -29.53
C TRP A 202 -4.05 15.25 -29.95
N LYS A 203 -3.91 14.98 -31.25
CA LYS A 203 -3.01 13.93 -31.75
C LYS A 203 -1.55 14.18 -31.34
N ARG A 204 -1.08 15.43 -31.34
CA ARG A 204 0.28 15.78 -30.90
C ARG A 204 0.46 15.47 -29.41
N LEU A 205 -0.50 15.84 -28.57
CA LEU A 205 -0.45 15.52 -27.14
C LEU A 205 -0.54 14.01 -26.89
N GLN A 206 -1.42 13.30 -27.56
CA GLN A 206 -1.61 11.86 -27.37
C GLN A 206 -0.40 11.01 -27.81
N LYS A 207 0.56 11.57 -28.57
CA LYS A 207 1.86 10.93 -28.81
C LYS A 207 2.68 10.76 -27.52
N TRP A 208 2.43 11.57 -26.49
CA TRP A 208 3.05 11.39 -25.16
C TRP A 208 2.61 10.10 -24.46
N SER A 209 1.60 9.39 -24.98
CA SER A 209 1.29 8.05 -24.51
C SER A 209 2.44 7.06 -24.73
N TYR A 210 3.30 7.24 -25.74
CA TYR A 210 4.45 6.36 -25.95
C TYR A 210 5.50 6.45 -24.85
N PRO A 211 6.07 7.63 -24.52
CA PRO A 211 6.97 7.75 -23.39
C PRO A 211 6.27 7.39 -22.07
N PHE A 212 4.98 7.71 -21.92
CA PHE A 212 4.20 7.26 -20.76
C PHE A 212 4.22 5.73 -20.60
N TYR A 213 3.94 4.94 -21.65
CA TYR A 213 3.99 3.48 -21.55
C TYR A 213 5.41 2.94 -21.29
N ALA A 214 6.44 3.59 -21.83
CA ALA A 214 7.83 3.21 -21.57
C ALA A 214 8.23 3.47 -20.10
N LEU A 215 7.89 4.64 -19.57
CA LEU A 215 8.11 4.98 -18.16
C LEU A 215 7.27 4.10 -17.24
N LEU A 216 6.06 3.71 -17.66
CA LEU A 216 5.20 2.81 -16.89
C LEU A 216 5.84 1.43 -16.74
N PHE A 217 6.48 0.92 -17.80
CA PHE A 217 7.27 -0.31 -17.73
C PHE A 217 8.43 -0.17 -16.74
N ILE A 218 9.22 0.90 -16.84
CA ILE A 218 10.36 1.16 -15.94
C ILE A 218 9.88 1.25 -14.48
N HIS A 219 8.78 1.97 -14.24
CA HIS A 219 8.16 2.10 -12.92
C HIS A 219 7.72 0.76 -12.36
N ALA A 220 6.93 -0.01 -13.12
CA ALA A 220 6.46 -1.32 -12.69
C ALA A 220 7.63 -2.28 -12.44
N MET A 221 8.66 -2.22 -13.29
CA MET A 221 9.83 -3.08 -13.15
C MET A 221 10.71 -2.72 -11.97
N GLY A 222 10.96 -1.44 -11.75
CA GLY A 222 11.77 -1.00 -10.62
C GLY A 222 11.12 -1.31 -9.27
N ILE A 223 9.78 -1.26 -9.15
CA ILE A 223 9.10 -1.73 -7.94
C ILE A 223 9.36 -3.23 -7.69
N GLN A 224 9.31 -4.05 -8.74
CA GLN A 224 9.49 -5.51 -8.60
C GLN A 224 10.95 -5.89 -8.33
N VAL A 225 11.90 -5.33 -9.09
CA VAL A 225 13.34 -5.56 -8.92
C VAL A 225 13.82 -4.99 -7.58
N GLY A 226 13.41 -3.77 -7.24
CA GLY A 226 13.77 -3.16 -5.97
C GLY A 226 13.22 -3.95 -4.77
N GLY A 227 11.97 -4.42 -4.84
CA GLY A 227 11.38 -5.27 -3.80
C GLY A 227 11.94 -6.70 -3.74
N MET A 228 12.58 -7.17 -4.81
CA MET A 228 13.32 -8.44 -4.82
C MET A 228 14.69 -8.29 -4.15
N LEU A 229 15.41 -7.21 -4.46
CA LEU A 229 16.73 -6.93 -3.89
C LEU A 229 16.65 -6.46 -2.43
N ASN A 230 15.59 -5.72 -2.08
CA ASN A 230 15.31 -5.27 -0.71
C ASN A 230 13.95 -5.83 -0.24
N PRO A 231 13.89 -7.12 0.14
CA PRO A 231 12.67 -7.70 0.68
C PRO A 231 12.32 -6.99 1.99
N ARG A 232 11.37 -6.05 1.92
CA ARG A 232 10.80 -5.47 3.14
C ARG A 232 10.23 -6.61 3.97
N GLY A 233 10.85 -6.88 5.12
CA GLY A 233 10.41 -7.91 6.05
C GLY A 233 8.91 -7.79 6.28
N GLY A 234 8.21 -8.93 6.31
CA GLY A 234 6.81 -8.95 6.74
C GLY A 234 6.68 -8.22 8.06
N SER A 235 5.54 -7.55 8.25
CA SER A 235 5.12 -6.89 9.48
C SER A 235 5.78 -7.53 10.70
N ARG A 236 6.52 -6.75 11.50
CA ARG A 236 6.81 -7.17 12.88
C ARG A 236 5.44 -7.57 13.47
N PRO A 237 5.29 -8.72 14.16
CA PRO A 237 4.18 -8.82 15.09
C PRO A 237 4.27 -7.57 15.97
N ALA A 238 3.12 -6.93 16.22
CA ALA A 238 3.04 -5.83 17.16
C ALA A 238 3.94 -6.17 18.35
N GLN A 239 4.80 -5.21 18.72
CA GLN A 239 5.67 -5.36 19.88
C GLN A 239 4.81 -5.96 21.00
N ALA A 240 5.10 -7.19 21.38
CA ALA A 240 4.64 -7.71 22.65
C ALA A 240 5.29 -6.76 23.67
N VAL A 241 4.49 -5.82 24.16
CA VAL A 241 4.80 -5.14 25.40
C VAL A 241 4.87 -6.27 26.41
N GLU A 242 6.09 -6.64 26.78
CA GLU A 242 6.36 -7.56 27.87
C GLU A 242 5.92 -6.84 29.15
N VAL A 243 4.61 -6.91 29.43
CA VAL A 243 4.09 -6.60 30.75
C VAL A 243 4.55 -7.76 31.62
N SER A 244 5.68 -7.57 32.31
CA SER A 244 6.07 -8.39 33.45
C SER A 244 4.97 -8.32 34.49
N ALA A 245 4.03 -9.26 34.40
CA ALA A 245 3.07 -9.54 35.46
C ALA A 245 3.82 -10.34 36.52
N ASN A 246 4.27 -9.64 37.56
CA ASN A 246 4.75 -10.25 38.79
C ASN A 246 3.63 -11.12 39.37
N THR A 247 3.71 -12.44 39.13
CA THR A 247 2.87 -13.41 39.82
C THR A 247 3.52 -13.67 41.17
N GLU A 248 3.08 -12.89 42.15
CA GLU A 248 3.38 -13.06 43.56
C GLU A 248 2.75 -14.40 44.01
N THR A 249 3.56 -15.47 43.98
CA THR A 249 3.18 -16.76 44.55
C THR A 249 3.89 -16.91 45.88
N ASN A 250 3.09 -16.71 46.92
CA ASN A 250 3.39 -16.95 48.32
C ASN A 250 4.08 -18.32 48.54
N ARG A 251 5.34 -18.30 48.98
CA ARG A 251 5.93 -19.42 49.71
C ARG A 251 6.82 -18.89 50.84
N ARG A 252 6.24 -19.00 52.02
CA ARG A 252 6.78 -18.80 53.37
C ARG A 252 8.00 -19.69 53.63
N THR A 253 9.13 -19.11 54.05
CA THR A 253 10.03 -19.62 55.10
C THR A 253 11.17 -18.63 55.40
N ASP A 254 11.08 -18.03 56.58
CA ASP A 254 12.09 -17.92 57.63
C ASP A 254 13.48 -17.30 57.40
N ASN A 255 13.58 -16.04 57.85
CA ASN A 255 14.68 -15.37 58.54
C ASN A 255 15.89 -16.21 59.05
N LYS A 256 17.10 -15.89 58.54
CA LYS A 256 18.28 -15.41 59.32
C LYS A 256 19.55 -15.27 58.44
N THR A 257 20.38 -14.31 58.83
CA THR A 257 21.84 -14.18 58.57
C THR A 257 22.29 -13.33 57.38
N ALA A 258 22.95 -12.22 57.74
CA ALA A 258 23.71 -11.32 56.90
C ALA A 258 24.99 -11.97 56.37
N THR A 259 25.43 -11.61 55.17
CA THR A 259 26.87 -11.49 54.85
C THR A 259 27.05 -10.48 53.71
N ILE A 260 27.78 -9.41 54.03
CA ILE A 260 28.35 -8.42 53.12
C ILE A 260 29.58 -9.06 52.48
N ILE A 261 29.65 -9.16 51.15
CA ILE A 261 30.94 -9.28 50.42
C ILE A 261 30.86 -8.51 49.10
N THR A 262 31.63 -7.43 49.03
CA THR A 262 32.07 -6.73 47.82
C THR A 262 33.46 -7.27 47.43
N PRO A 263 33.79 -7.36 46.13
CA PRO A 263 35.15 -7.07 45.66
C PRO A 263 35.11 -6.08 44.48
N GLN A 264 35.56 -4.83 44.64
CA GLN A 264 36.91 -4.29 44.39
C GLN A 264 37.58 -4.64 43.05
N HIS A 265 37.60 -3.61 42.18
CA HIS A 265 38.72 -3.01 41.44
C HIS A 265 39.70 -3.88 40.62
N THR A 266 39.81 -3.54 39.33
CA THR A 266 41.11 -3.35 38.65
C THR A 266 40.96 -2.25 37.60
N GLY A 267 41.86 -1.26 37.61
CA GLY A 267 41.82 -0.08 36.75
C GLY A 267 43.00 0.03 35.80
N GLN A 268 42.89 0.98 34.87
CA GLN A 268 43.93 1.75 34.15
C GLN A 268 43.13 2.63 33.15
N GLY A 269 43.16 3.95 33.09
CA GLY A 269 44.09 4.96 33.58
C GLY A 269 44.45 5.88 32.42
N LYS A 270 43.89 7.10 32.36
CA LYS A 270 44.63 8.32 32.00
C LYS A 270 43.79 9.58 32.27
N SER A 271 44.39 10.40 33.12
CA SER A 271 44.01 11.71 33.64
C SER A 271 44.11 12.80 32.57
N LEU A 272 43.31 13.86 32.71
CA LEU A 272 43.83 15.23 32.83
C LEU A 272 42.75 16.11 33.49
N THR A 273 43.05 16.51 34.73
CA THR A 273 42.38 17.53 35.54
C THR A 273 43.05 18.88 35.32
N VAL A 274 42.32 19.99 35.56
CA VAL A 274 42.76 21.31 36.09
C VAL A 274 41.59 22.28 35.84
N GLU A 275 41.14 23.17 36.71
CA GLU A 275 41.29 23.44 38.15
C GLU A 275 40.25 24.55 38.42
N ARG A 276 39.57 24.49 39.57
CA ARG A 276 38.65 25.53 40.06
C ARG A 276 39.43 26.46 40.98
N ARG A 277 39.34 27.77 40.79
CA ARG A 277 39.74 28.77 41.80
C ARG A 277 38.61 29.77 42.01
N ASP A 278 38.21 29.89 43.27
CA ASP A 278 37.38 30.95 43.83
C ASP A 278 38.27 32.15 44.22
N ASN A 279 37.78 33.39 44.08
CA ASN A 279 37.77 34.42 45.15
C ASN A 279 37.25 35.80 44.71
N HIS A 280 36.33 36.31 45.55
CA HIS A 280 35.92 37.69 45.90
C HIS A 280 36.52 38.94 45.20
N HIS A 281 35.66 39.91 44.82
CA HIS A 281 35.37 41.14 45.60
C HIS A 281 34.19 41.96 45.01
N GLU A 282 33.58 42.79 45.88
CA GLU A 282 32.42 43.69 45.70
C GLU A 282 32.71 44.86 44.71
N THR A 283 31.76 45.56 44.08
CA THR A 283 30.74 46.46 44.65
C THR A 283 29.73 46.93 43.57
N GLY A 284 28.49 47.25 43.96
CA GLY A 284 27.79 48.43 43.40
C GLY A 284 26.41 48.28 42.74
N ASN A 285 25.37 48.47 43.56
CA ASN A 285 24.17 49.31 43.32
C ASN A 285 22.88 48.76 42.64
N GLN A 286 21.90 48.51 43.52
CA GLN A 286 20.47 48.91 43.51
C GLN A 286 19.57 48.74 42.25
N SER A 287 18.50 47.95 42.39
CA SER A 287 17.12 48.45 42.61
C SER A 287 16.06 47.34 42.55
N GLY A 288 15.17 47.30 43.56
CA GLY A 288 13.74 46.98 43.37
C GLY A 288 13.21 45.60 43.78
N GLY A 289 12.47 45.54 44.90
CA GLY A 289 11.20 44.78 44.95
C GLY A 289 11.02 43.63 45.93
N SER A 290 10.96 43.92 47.23
CA SER A 290 10.10 43.28 48.26
C SER A 290 8.69 42.90 47.76
N LEU A 291 7.89 41.97 48.30
CA LEU A 291 7.95 40.96 49.36
C LEU A 291 6.56 40.24 49.32
N THR A 292 6.47 39.07 49.95
CA THR A 292 5.28 38.50 50.64
C THR A 292 4.25 37.66 49.86
N VAL A 293 4.22 36.39 50.28
CA VAL A 293 3.14 35.42 50.17
C VAL A 293 1.94 35.85 51.02
N ARG A 294 0.72 35.77 50.47
CA ARG A 294 -0.54 35.84 51.24
C ARG A 294 -1.56 34.85 50.67
N ASN A 295 -2.02 33.94 51.52
CA ASN A 295 -3.20 33.09 51.31
C ASN A 295 -4.48 33.95 51.37
N GLN A 296 -5.45 33.65 50.51
CA GLN A 296 -6.84 34.06 50.71
C GLN A 296 -7.80 33.00 50.15
N GLU A 297 -8.63 32.44 51.04
CA GLU A 297 -9.78 31.58 50.74
C GLU A 297 -10.95 32.36 50.12
N ASN A 298 -11.71 31.64 49.27
CA ASN A 298 -13.18 31.47 49.26
C ASN A 298 -13.85 31.69 47.89
N GLY A 299 -14.69 30.73 47.48
CA GLY A 299 -15.67 30.96 46.41
C GLY A 299 -16.26 29.75 45.67
N ASN A 300 -16.95 28.84 46.37
CA ASN A 300 -18.26 28.26 46.01
C ASN A 300 -18.54 27.71 44.57
N ARG A 301 -18.81 26.39 44.44
CA ARG A 301 -20.09 25.79 43.95
C ARG A 301 -19.96 24.38 43.37
N THR A 302 -20.83 23.51 43.88
CA THR A 302 -21.16 22.14 43.44
C THR A 302 -21.79 22.10 42.05
N ILE A 303 -21.29 21.24 41.16
CA ILE A 303 -22.07 20.59 40.10
C ILE A 303 -21.70 19.10 40.10
N GLU A 304 -22.62 18.28 40.61
CA GLU A 304 -22.58 16.82 40.49
C GLU A 304 -22.74 16.43 39.00
N ASN A 305 -21.71 15.82 38.42
CA ASN A 305 -21.79 15.30 37.06
C ASN A 305 -22.41 13.90 37.06
N HIS A 306 -23.66 13.84 36.59
CA HIS A 306 -24.47 12.65 36.29
C HIS A 306 -23.86 11.66 35.26
N ALA A 307 -22.60 11.84 34.84
CA ALA A 307 -21.92 11.00 33.86
C ALA A 307 -21.23 9.76 34.48
N ASN A 308 -20.89 9.76 35.77
CA ASN A 308 -20.10 8.68 36.39
C ASN A 308 -20.93 7.46 36.84
N LYS A 309 -22.26 7.55 36.89
CA LYS A 309 -23.15 6.42 37.26
C LYS A 309 -23.51 5.52 36.08
N SER A 310 -23.39 6.02 34.84
CA SER A 310 -23.73 5.25 33.62
C SER A 310 -22.60 4.26 33.24
N TYR A 311 -21.34 4.67 33.39
CA TYR A 311 -20.18 3.83 33.10
C TYR A 311 -20.01 2.64 34.07
N ALA A 312 -20.35 2.82 35.35
CA ALA A 312 -20.28 1.75 36.35
C ALA A 312 -21.36 0.66 36.15
N LYS A 313 -22.52 1.01 35.55
CA LYS A 313 -23.63 0.08 35.33
C LYS A 313 -23.40 -0.84 34.10
N HIS A 314 -22.72 -0.33 33.07
CA HIS A 314 -22.34 -1.11 31.87
C HIS A 314 -21.17 -2.08 32.13
N ALA A 315 -20.21 -1.71 32.97
CA ALA A 315 -19.08 -2.58 33.32
C ALA A 315 -19.52 -3.83 34.10
N LYS A 316 -20.58 -3.74 34.92
CA LYS A 316 -21.12 -4.88 35.68
C LYS A 316 -21.89 -5.87 34.79
N GLN A 317 -22.64 -5.37 33.80
CA GLN A 317 -23.43 -6.19 32.88
C GLN A 317 -22.59 -6.98 31.86
N MET A 318 -21.39 -6.51 31.53
CA MET A 318 -20.43 -7.26 30.69
C MET A 318 -19.70 -8.37 31.45
N ASN A 319 -19.51 -8.24 32.77
CA ASN A 319 -18.79 -9.25 33.55
C ASN A 319 -19.67 -10.47 33.87
N ASP A 320 -20.97 -10.25 34.08
CA ASP A 320 -21.95 -11.32 34.38
C ASP A 320 -22.33 -12.16 33.14
N SER A 321 -22.07 -11.67 31.92
CA SER A 321 -22.27 -12.43 30.67
C SER A 321 -21.07 -13.30 30.27
N ILE A 322 -19.87 -12.98 30.79
CA ILE A 322 -18.64 -13.73 30.56
C ILE A 322 -18.51 -14.94 31.50
N SER A 323 -19.09 -14.89 32.71
CA SER A 323 -19.12 -16.02 33.64
C SER A 323 -20.08 -17.14 33.19
N ASN A 324 -21.28 -16.79 32.70
CA ASN A 324 -22.28 -17.77 32.22
C ASN A 324 -21.90 -18.50 30.92
N SER A 325 -20.91 -17.99 30.17
CA SER A 325 -20.46 -18.61 28.91
C SER A 325 -19.38 -19.70 29.11
N ARG A 326 -18.81 -19.80 30.32
CA ARG A 326 -17.70 -20.72 30.63
C ARG A 326 -18.15 -22.04 31.30
N GLU A 327 -19.42 -22.18 31.63
CA GLU A 327 -19.96 -23.36 32.33
C GLU A 327 -20.69 -24.36 31.41
N SER A 328 -20.84 -24.06 30.10
CA SER A 328 -21.62 -24.87 29.15
C SER A 328 -20.79 -25.72 28.16
N GLY A 329 -19.55 -26.10 28.48
CA GLY A 329 -18.67 -26.76 27.50
C GLY A 329 -17.72 -27.84 28.03
N ARG A 330 -17.96 -28.39 29.22
CA ARG A 330 -17.23 -29.55 29.74
C ARG A 330 -18.20 -30.68 30.02
N ASP A 331 -18.54 -31.44 28.97
CA ASP A 331 -18.67 -32.88 29.15
C ASP A 331 -18.56 -33.65 27.83
N GLN A 332 -17.96 -34.84 27.94
CA GLN A 332 -17.90 -35.95 26.97
C GLN A 332 -16.90 -35.88 25.79
N GLY A 333 -15.94 -36.81 25.80
CA GLY A 333 -15.13 -37.14 24.62
C GLY A 333 -13.88 -37.98 24.88
N LYS A 334 -14.07 -39.21 25.36
CA LYS A 334 -13.08 -40.29 25.52
C LYS A 334 -11.96 -40.30 24.45
N ILE A 335 -10.71 -40.36 24.91
CA ILE A 335 -9.55 -40.76 24.09
C ILE A 335 -9.71 -42.27 23.79
N VAL A 336 -9.97 -42.60 22.53
CA VAL A 336 -9.83 -43.96 21.98
C VAL A 336 -8.95 -43.87 20.75
N SER A 337 -7.80 -44.52 20.81
CA SER A 337 -6.94 -44.79 19.66
C SER A 337 -7.63 -45.76 18.71
N SER A 338 -7.74 -45.42 17.43
CA SER A 338 -7.89 -46.41 16.36
C SER A 338 -7.00 -46.00 15.19
N GLY A 339 -6.11 -46.90 14.81
CA GLY A 339 -5.20 -46.75 13.68
C GLY A 339 -5.87 -47.02 12.32
N ARG A 340 -5.05 -46.76 11.29
CA ARG A 340 -5.24 -47.02 9.85
C ARG A 340 -6.39 -46.26 9.20
N ASP A 341 -6.02 -45.25 8.41
CA ASP A 341 -6.25 -45.28 6.96
C ASP A 341 -5.36 -44.24 6.27
N GLY A 342 -4.45 -44.75 5.45
CA GLY A 342 -3.62 -43.96 4.55
C GLY A 342 -4.44 -43.47 3.37
N HIS A 343 -5.21 -42.41 3.56
CA HIS A 343 -5.64 -41.61 2.42
C HIS A 343 -4.54 -40.59 2.11
N ALA A 344 -3.81 -40.84 1.03
CA ALA A 344 -2.98 -39.84 0.40
C ALA A 344 -3.86 -38.60 0.16
N ARG A 345 -3.59 -37.50 0.88
CA ARG A 345 -4.18 -36.20 0.58
C ARG A 345 -3.95 -35.96 -0.91
N SER A 346 -5.02 -35.86 -1.68
CA SER A 346 -4.92 -35.35 -3.05
C SER A 346 -4.43 -33.92 -2.94
N ILE A 347 -3.15 -33.69 -3.20
CA ILE A 347 -2.56 -32.36 -3.26
C ILE A 347 -3.32 -31.64 -4.38
N GLY A 348 -4.25 -30.77 -4.00
CA GLY A 348 -4.96 -29.93 -4.95
C GLY A 348 -4.00 -28.93 -5.55
N PHE A 349 -4.25 -28.46 -6.78
CA PHE A 349 -3.43 -27.42 -7.42
C PHE A 349 -3.33 -26.13 -6.58
N THR A 350 -4.24 -25.93 -5.62
CA THR A 350 -4.27 -24.84 -4.64
C THR A 350 -3.31 -25.03 -3.45
N ASP A 351 -2.82 -26.24 -3.21
CA ASP A 351 -1.95 -26.59 -2.06
C ASP A 351 -0.47 -26.32 -2.34
N ILE A 352 -0.12 -25.90 -3.56
CA ILE A 352 1.24 -25.51 -3.92
C ILE A 352 1.51 -24.13 -3.32
N ASN A 353 2.04 -24.10 -2.10
CA ASN A 353 2.42 -22.87 -1.41
C ASN A 353 3.68 -22.28 -2.06
N VAL A 354 3.48 -21.35 -2.99
CA VAL A 354 4.57 -20.70 -3.74
C VAL A 354 5.32 -19.70 -2.86
N SER A 355 6.66 -19.78 -2.84
CA SER A 355 7.49 -18.82 -2.11
C SER A 355 7.29 -17.40 -2.64
N ARG A 356 7.43 -16.39 -1.77
CA ARG A 356 7.28 -14.97 -2.18
C ARG A 356 8.28 -14.58 -3.27
N GLU A 357 9.44 -15.22 -3.31
CA GLU A 357 10.47 -14.98 -4.32
C GLU A 357 10.05 -15.49 -5.69
N VAL A 358 9.55 -16.72 -5.78
CA VAL A 358 9.05 -17.30 -7.03
C VAL A 358 7.90 -16.46 -7.59
N LYS A 359 6.97 -15.99 -6.74
CA LYS A 359 5.90 -15.06 -7.16
C LYS A 359 6.47 -13.78 -7.77
N ARG A 360 7.51 -13.19 -7.17
CA ARG A 360 8.18 -11.99 -7.71
C ARG A 360 8.82 -12.25 -9.08
N TYR A 361 9.56 -13.35 -9.26
CA TYR A 361 10.13 -13.71 -10.56
C TYR A 361 9.05 -13.88 -11.64
N ILE A 362 7.94 -14.53 -11.29
CA ILE A 362 6.82 -14.70 -12.20
C ILE A 362 6.20 -13.34 -12.61
N HIS A 363 6.04 -12.41 -11.66
CA HIS A 363 5.58 -11.05 -11.98
C HIS A 363 6.55 -10.31 -12.91
N ILE A 364 7.86 -10.40 -12.68
CA ILE A 364 8.88 -9.81 -13.54
C ILE A 364 8.81 -10.39 -14.96
N ALA A 365 8.80 -11.71 -15.09
CA ALA A 365 8.69 -12.39 -16.38
C ALA A 365 7.41 -12.00 -17.13
N SER A 366 6.29 -11.87 -16.41
CA SER A 366 5.02 -11.42 -16.97
C SER A 366 5.07 -9.99 -17.49
N LEU A 367 5.68 -9.07 -16.74
CA LEU A 367 5.84 -7.68 -17.17
C LEU A 367 6.73 -7.59 -18.42
N ILE A 368 7.84 -8.33 -18.46
CA ILE A 368 8.71 -8.40 -19.63
C ILE A 368 7.93 -8.94 -20.84
N LEU A 369 7.16 -10.00 -20.67
CA LEU A 369 6.36 -10.59 -21.75
C LEU A 369 5.30 -9.61 -22.27
N ILE A 370 4.54 -8.97 -21.38
CA ILE A 370 3.47 -8.03 -21.74
C ILE A 370 4.06 -6.80 -22.47
N PHE A 371 5.04 -6.12 -21.87
CA PHE A 371 5.59 -4.91 -22.49
C PHE A 371 6.47 -5.22 -23.70
N GLY A 372 7.20 -6.33 -23.68
CA GLY A 372 8.02 -6.80 -24.80
C GLY A 372 7.18 -7.17 -26.02
N LEU A 373 6.10 -7.94 -25.83
CA LEU A 373 5.17 -8.28 -26.91
C LEU A 373 4.48 -7.03 -27.46
N TYR A 374 4.06 -6.11 -26.58
CA TYR A 374 3.51 -4.83 -27.02
C TYR A 374 4.49 -4.04 -27.89
N LEU A 375 5.74 -3.89 -27.44
CA LEU A 375 6.77 -3.16 -28.16
C LEU A 375 7.03 -3.80 -29.54
N TYR A 376 7.15 -5.13 -29.60
CA TYR A 376 7.29 -5.87 -30.85
C TYR A 376 6.14 -5.60 -31.82
N LEU A 377 4.88 -5.70 -31.36
CA LEU A 377 3.69 -5.44 -32.18
C LEU A 377 3.67 -3.99 -32.68
N ARG A 378 4.07 -3.03 -31.83
CA ARG A 378 4.11 -1.61 -32.18
C ARG A 378 5.18 -1.32 -33.23
N LEU A 379 6.39 -1.84 -33.06
CA LEU A 379 7.48 -1.68 -34.02
C LEU A 379 7.12 -2.33 -35.36
N ARG A 380 6.54 -3.53 -35.34
CA ARG A 380 6.05 -4.21 -36.54
C ARG A 380 5.00 -3.37 -37.28
N LYS A 381 4.07 -2.76 -36.55
CA LYS A 381 3.04 -1.88 -37.12
C LYS A 381 3.66 -0.61 -37.72
N ALA A 382 4.57 0.04 -37.00
CA ALA A 382 5.28 1.23 -37.49
C ALA A 382 6.06 0.96 -38.78
N LYS A 383 6.76 -0.18 -38.86
CA LYS A 383 7.46 -0.61 -40.09
C LYS A 383 6.49 -0.82 -41.27
N LYS A 384 5.35 -1.48 -41.04
CA LYS A 384 4.31 -1.68 -42.06
C LYS A 384 3.71 -0.36 -42.54
N ASP A 385 3.43 0.56 -41.64
CA ASP A 385 2.86 1.87 -41.97
C ASP A 385 3.88 2.73 -42.74
N ALA A 386 5.17 2.64 -42.40
CA ALA A 386 6.24 3.30 -43.14
C ALA A 386 6.41 2.73 -44.56
N ALA A 387 6.36 1.40 -44.73
CA ALA A 387 6.42 0.76 -46.04
C ALA A 387 5.25 1.20 -46.94
N ARG A 388 4.01 1.25 -46.41
CA ARG A 388 2.82 1.71 -47.14
C ARG A 388 2.88 3.17 -47.59
N ARG A 389 3.62 4.01 -46.88
CA ARG A 389 3.84 5.42 -47.24
C ARG A 389 4.92 5.60 -48.30
N ARG A 390 5.78 4.61 -48.50
CA ARG A 390 6.80 4.62 -49.57
C ARG A 390 6.25 4.09 -50.89
N THR A 391 5.20 3.27 -50.83
CA THR A 391 4.52 2.69 -52.01
C THR A 391 3.34 3.55 -52.51
N LYS A 392 3.06 4.67 -51.85
CA LYS A 392 2.10 5.70 -52.27
C LYS A 392 2.87 6.97 -52.55
#